data_AF-A0A2G8LFF3-F1
#
_entry.id   AF-A0A2G8LFF3-F1
#
_cell.length_a   1.000
_cell.length_b   1.000
_cell.length_c   1.000
_cell.angle_alpha   90.00
_cell.angle_beta   90.00
_cell.angle_gamma   90.00
#
_symmetry.space_group_name_H-M   'P 1'
#
loop_
_entity.id
_entity.type
_entity.pdbx_description
1 polymer ?
#
loop_
_entity_poly.entity_id
_entity_poly.type
_entity_poly.pdbx_seq_one_letter_code
_entity_poly.pdbx_strand_id
1 'polypeptide(L)'
;MSFCTIAHNQYKECFHQCRCLQTRKVDFTGGEVEKDSVEIAADRLMYSHALDLCQSSGFEEMCGNPEECIGRYHSAQMLLHGLCLQATQDRDRDQLLKLKNILDQRLIFLEKQVHSTTTATPFAT
;
A
#
# COMPACT_ATOMS: atom_id res chain seq x y z
N MET A 1 -26.03 4.98 4.06
CA MET A 1 -25.11 6.14 4.16
C MET A 1 -24.56 6.41 2.76
N SER A 2 -24.63 7.65 2.27
CA SER A 2 -24.21 7.99 0.90
C SER A 2 -22.68 8.06 0.81
N PHE A 3 -22.10 7.59 -0.30
CA PHE A 3 -20.65 7.60 -0.58
C PHE A 3 -20.02 8.99 -0.35
N CYS A 4 -20.72 10.06 -0.74
CA CYS A 4 -20.28 11.43 -0.51
C CYS A 4 -20.02 11.76 0.97
N THR A 5 -20.84 11.23 1.88
CA THR A 5 -20.66 11.49 3.32
C THR A 5 -19.38 10.84 3.84
N ILE A 6 -19.06 9.64 3.36
CA ILE A 6 -17.83 8.92 3.74
C ILE A 6 -16.60 9.68 3.22
N ALA A 7 -16.60 10.03 1.93
CA ALA A 7 -15.49 10.76 1.31
C ALA A 7 -15.25 12.12 1.98
N HIS A 8 -16.31 12.86 2.28
CA HIS A 8 -16.23 14.15 2.97
C HIS A 8 -15.62 14.02 4.38
N ASN A 9 -16.01 12.99 5.13
CA ASN A 9 -15.48 12.76 6.47
C ASN A 9 -14.00 12.36 6.43
N GLN A 10 -13.61 11.49 5.48
CA GLN A 10 -12.20 11.12 5.28
C GLN A 10 -11.33 12.32 4.90
N TYR A 11 -11.85 13.19 4.01
CA TYR A 11 -11.17 14.43 3.65
C TYR A 11 -10.93 15.32 4.88
N LYS A 12 -11.97 15.55 5.70
CA LYS A 12 -11.86 16.37 6.91
C LYS A 12 -10.83 15.82 7.89
N GLU A 13 -10.83 14.51 8.10
CA GLU A 13 -9.88 13.86 9.01
C GLU A 13 -8.44 14.00 8.49
N CYS A 14 -8.21 13.69 7.22
CA CYS A 14 -6.90 13.86 6.59
C CYS A 14 -6.42 15.32 6.66
N PHE A 15 -7.29 16.28 6.39
CA PHE A 15 -6.96 17.70 6.49
C PHE A 15 -6.58 18.11 7.92
N HIS A 16 -7.33 17.63 8.91
CA HIS A 16 -7.02 17.87 10.32
C HIS A 16 -5.64 17.32 10.70
N GLN A 17 -5.33 16.08 10.30
CA GLN A 17 -4.03 15.46 10.54
C GLN A 17 -2.88 16.23 9.88
N CYS A 18 -3.05 16.65 8.62
CA CYS A 18 -2.07 17.49 7.92
C CYS A 18 -1.79 18.80 8.67
N ARG A 19 -2.83 19.44 9.22
CA ARG A 19 -2.68 20.66 10.03
C ARG A 19 -1.94 20.39 11.34
N CYS A 20 -2.25 19.29 12.03
CA CYS A 20 -1.55 18.90 13.25
C CYS A 20 -0.05 18.62 12.99
N LEU A 21 0.27 17.90 11.91
CA LEU A 21 1.65 17.64 11.48
C LEU A 21 2.38 18.93 11.09
N GLN A 22 1.71 19.85 10.40
CA GLN A 22 2.28 21.15 10.02
C GLN A 22 2.65 21.99 11.24
N THR A 23 1.78 22.10 12.24
CA THR A 23 2.07 22.83 13.48
C THR A 23 3.24 22.20 14.24
N ARG A 24 3.25 20.86 14.33
CA ARG A 24 4.33 20.12 15.00
C ARG A 24 5.69 20.31 14.32
N LYS A 25 5.71 20.43 12.99
CA LYS A 25 6.94 20.72 12.21
C LYS A 25 7.52 22.10 12.58
N VAL A 26 6.66 23.10 12.86
CA VAL A 26 7.11 24.44 13.29
C VAL A 26 7.82 24.38 14.65
N ASP A 27 7.31 23.57 15.59
CA ASP A 27 7.95 23.39 16.91
C ASP A 27 9.33 22.72 16.80
N PHE A 28 9.52 21.78 15.88
CA PHE A 28 10.82 21.11 15.67
C PHE A 28 11.86 21.98 14.95
N THR A 29 11.43 22.99 14.17
CA THR A 29 12.35 23.92 13.49
C THR A 29 12.93 25.02 14.39
N GLY A 30 12.55 25.04 15.68
CA GLY A 30 13.11 25.96 16.68
C GLY A 30 14.52 25.60 17.17
N GLY A 31 15.00 24.39 16.87
CA GLY A 31 16.39 23.98 17.04
C GLY A 31 17.05 23.81 15.66
N GLU A 32 18.34 24.13 15.57
CA GLU A 32 19.16 24.00 14.34
C GLU A 32 19.24 22.52 13.90
N VAL A 33 18.18 22.01 13.28
CA VAL A 33 18.20 20.68 12.66
C VAL A 33 19.02 20.82 11.38
N GLU A 34 20.19 20.19 11.41
CA GLU A 34 21.14 20.14 10.31
C GLU A 34 20.47 19.86 8.97
N LYS A 35 20.96 20.56 7.95
CA LYS A 35 20.55 20.58 6.53
C LYS A 35 20.66 19.24 5.79
N ASP A 36 20.63 18.10 6.47
CA ASP A 36 20.61 16.77 5.85
C ASP A 36 19.21 16.13 5.92
N SER A 37 18.18 16.97 5.97
CA SER A 37 16.79 16.52 5.82
C SER A 37 16.60 16.06 4.37
N VAL A 38 16.82 14.77 4.10
CA VAL A 38 16.46 14.15 2.82
C VAL A 38 14.98 14.44 2.59
N GLU A 39 14.68 15.28 1.59
CA GLU A 39 13.31 15.50 1.16
C GLU A 39 12.78 14.18 0.58
N ILE A 40 12.10 13.41 1.42
CA ILE A 40 11.45 12.18 1.00
C ILE A 40 10.19 12.58 0.24
N ALA A 41 10.25 12.41 -1.07
CA ALA A 41 9.09 12.61 -1.93
C ALA A 41 8.03 11.52 -1.66
N ALA A 42 6.75 11.91 -1.70
CA ALA A 42 5.63 11.04 -1.32
C ALA A 42 5.50 9.81 -2.22
N ASP A 43 5.89 9.94 -3.49
CA ASP A 43 5.97 8.85 -4.46
C ASP A 43 6.92 7.74 -4.01
N ARG A 44 8.11 8.11 -3.51
CA ARG A 44 9.10 7.17 -2.99
C ARG A 44 8.58 6.48 -1.73
N LEU A 45 7.90 7.20 -0.85
CA LEU A 45 7.31 6.64 0.36
C LEU A 45 6.22 5.62 0.00
N MET A 46 5.32 5.97 -0.92
CA MET A 46 4.28 5.06 -1.42
C MET A 46 4.88 3.82 -2.08
N TYR A 47 5.92 3.98 -2.89
CA TYR A 47 6.59 2.87 -3.55
C TYR A 47 7.27 1.93 -2.54
N SER A 48 7.99 2.48 -1.57
CA SER A 48 8.60 1.69 -0.49
C SER A 48 7.54 0.92 0.28
N HIS A 49 6.44 1.57 0.66
CA HIS A 49 5.37 0.91 1.39
C HIS A 49 4.71 -0.21 0.58
N ALA A 50 4.54 -0.03 -0.74
CA ALA A 50 4.05 -1.09 -1.61
C ALA A 50 4.99 -2.30 -1.62
N LEU A 51 6.31 -2.09 -1.62
CA LEU A 51 7.29 -3.17 -1.51
C LEU A 51 7.23 -3.86 -0.14
N ASP A 52 7.12 -3.10 0.95
CA ASP A 52 7.02 -3.65 2.31
C ASP A 52 5.79 -4.56 2.44
N LEU A 53 4.64 -4.14 1.89
CA LEU A 53 3.43 -4.96 1.84
C LEU A 53 3.65 -6.26 1.05
N CYS A 54 4.39 -6.20 -0.06
CA CYS A 54 4.68 -7.39 -0.85
C CYS A 54 5.61 -8.36 -0.11
N GLN A 55 6.59 -7.84 0.62
CA GLN A 55 7.56 -8.62 1.37
C GLN A 55 6.95 -9.28 2.59
N SER A 56 6.19 -8.53 3.39
CA SER A 56 5.50 -9.08 4.57
C SER A 56 4.49 -10.16 4.16
N SER A 57 3.71 -9.91 3.11
CA SER A 57 2.76 -10.88 2.57
C SER A 57 3.45 -12.13 2.03
N GLY A 58 4.59 -11.97 1.34
CA GLY A 58 5.36 -13.10 0.82
C GLY A 58 5.86 -14.03 1.93
N PHE A 59 6.27 -13.48 3.08
CA PHE A 59 6.64 -14.26 4.24
C PHE A 59 5.43 -14.94 4.90
N GLU A 60 4.33 -14.21 5.10
CA GLU A 60 3.11 -14.74 5.73
C GLU A 60 2.42 -15.82 4.89
N GLU A 61 2.58 -15.77 3.57
CA GLU A 61 2.12 -16.84 2.67
C GLU A 61 2.85 -18.16 2.98
N MET A 62 4.15 -18.10 3.25
CA MET A 62 4.93 -19.27 3.66
C MET A 62 4.53 -19.78 5.05
N CYS A 63 3.90 -18.93 5.87
CA CYS A 63 3.39 -19.27 7.20
C CYS A 63 1.91 -19.71 7.21
N GLY A 64 1.24 -19.77 6.05
CA GLY A 64 -0.09 -20.36 5.90
C GLY A 64 -1.29 -19.42 6.11
N ASN A 65 -1.13 -18.10 5.94
CA ASN A 65 -2.25 -17.15 6.01
C ASN A 65 -2.51 -16.43 4.66
N PRO A 66 -3.01 -17.13 3.62
CA PRO A 66 -3.17 -16.57 2.28
C PRO A 66 -4.28 -15.51 2.18
N GLU A 67 -5.31 -15.54 3.04
CA GLU A 67 -6.43 -14.59 2.98
C GLU A 67 -6.03 -13.16 3.35
N GLU A 68 -5.26 -12.96 4.42
CA GLU A 68 -4.75 -11.62 4.77
C GLU A 68 -3.75 -11.10 3.73
N CYS A 69 -2.98 -11.99 3.09
CA CYS A 69 -2.03 -11.64 2.04
C CYS A 69 -2.73 -11.04 0.82
N ILE A 70 -3.90 -11.57 0.42
CA ILE A 70 -4.68 -11.05 -0.72
C ILE A 70 -5.04 -9.57 -0.50
N GLY A 71 -5.52 -9.23 0.71
CA GLY A 71 -5.85 -7.84 1.05
C GLY A 71 -4.65 -6.89 0.93
N ARG A 72 -3.49 -7.30 1.44
CA ARG A 72 -2.24 -6.51 1.38
C ARG A 72 -1.72 -6.38 -0.06
N TYR A 73 -1.82 -7.42 -0.88
CA TYR A 73 -1.46 -7.34 -2.29
C TYR A 73 -2.38 -6.38 -3.07
N HIS A 74 -3.68 -6.39 -2.80
CA HIS A 74 -4.58 -5.38 -3.40
C HIS A 74 -4.24 -3.96 -2.97
N SER A 75 -3.90 -3.73 -1.70
CA SER A 75 -3.42 -2.42 -1.24
C SER A 75 -2.14 -1.99 -1.98
N ALA A 76 -1.17 -2.89 -2.12
CA ALA A 76 0.05 -2.62 -2.88
C ALA A 76 -0.24 -2.28 -4.35
N GLN A 77 -1.18 -2.99 -5.00
CA GLN A 77 -1.59 -2.69 -6.37
C GLN A 77 -2.23 -1.30 -6.53
N MET A 78 -3.05 -0.86 -5.57
CA MET A 78 -3.65 0.47 -5.59
C MET A 78 -2.59 1.58 -5.48
N LEU A 79 -1.59 1.39 -4.63
CA LEU A 79 -0.45 2.31 -4.53
C LEU A 79 0.32 2.38 -5.84
N LEU A 80 0.68 1.23 -6.43
CA LEU A 80 1.39 1.16 -7.72
C LEU A 80 0.57 1.78 -8.86
N HIS A 81 -0.74 1.58 -8.87
CA HIS A 81 -1.63 2.20 -9.84
C HIS A 81 -1.63 3.74 -9.72
N GLY A 82 -1.74 4.27 -8.49
CA GLY A 82 -1.64 5.70 -8.24
C GLY A 82 -0.32 6.29 -8.72
N LEU A 83 0.79 5.60 -8.46
CA LEU A 83 2.12 6.00 -8.93
C LEU A 83 2.22 5.98 -10.47
N CYS A 84 1.63 5.00 -11.14
CA CYS A 84 1.61 4.94 -12.61
C CYS A 84 0.90 6.16 -13.23
N LEU A 85 -0.17 6.65 -12.59
CA LEU A 85 -0.92 7.82 -13.04
C LEU A 85 -0.13 9.12 -12.85
N GLN A 86 0.76 9.16 -11.85
CA GLN A 86 1.58 10.33 -11.52
C GLN A 86 2.96 10.31 -12.22
N ALA A 87 3.41 9.16 -12.69
CA ALA A 87 4.72 8.99 -13.31
C ALA A 87 4.83 9.79 -14.61
N THR A 88 5.77 10.73 -14.65
CA THR A 88 6.07 11.54 -15.84
C THR A 88 7.08 10.88 -16.79
N GLN A 89 7.90 9.97 -16.26
CA GLN A 89 8.93 9.26 -17.02
C GLN A 89 8.41 7.89 -17.48
N ASP A 90 8.53 7.60 -18.77
CA ASP A 90 8.08 6.33 -19.35
C ASP A 90 8.78 5.12 -18.73
N ARG A 91 10.08 5.25 -18.41
CA ARG A 91 10.85 4.19 -17.77
C ARG A 91 10.27 3.80 -16.41
N ASP A 92 9.94 4.78 -15.58
CA ASP A 92 9.41 4.55 -14.24
C ASP A 92 8.02 3.94 -14.32
N ARG A 93 7.20 4.46 -15.25
CA ARG A 93 5.88 3.90 -15.55
C ARG A 93 5.97 2.44 -15.98
N ASP A 94 6.90 2.09 -16.86
CA ASP A 94 7.12 0.70 -17.29
C ASP A 94 7.53 -0.22 -16.13
N GLN A 95 8.37 0.27 -15.21
CA GLN A 95 8.76 -0.50 -14.02
C GLN A 95 7.57 -0.73 -13.09
N LEU A 96 6.77 0.31 -12.83
CA LEU A 96 5.58 0.22 -11.99
C LEU A 96 4.53 -0.72 -12.60
N LEU A 97 4.34 -0.67 -13.92
CA LEU A 97 3.43 -1.57 -14.64
C LEU A 97 3.89 -3.03 -14.56
N LYS A 98 5.20 -3.30 -14.70
CA LYS A 98 5.76 -4.65 -14.55
C LYS A 98 5.48 -5.21 -13.16
N LEU A 99 5.73 -4.42 -12.12
CA LEU A 99 5.44 -4.83 -10.74
C LEU A 99 3.96 -5.09 -10.52
N LYS A 100 3.09 -4.20 -11.03
CA LYS A 100 1.65 -4.40 -10.95
C LYS A 100 1.22 -5.71 -11.62
N ASN A 101 1.73 -6.00 -12.81
CA ASN A 101 1.42 -7.24 -13.54
C ASN A 101 1.87 -8.49 -12.78
N ILE A 102 3.03 -8.45 -12.12
CA ILE A 102 3.51 -9.56 -11.27
C ILE A 102 2.53 -9.80 -10.11
N LEU A 103 2.06 -8.73 -9.45
CA LEU A 103 1.07 -8.83 -8.39
C LEU A 103 -0.29 -9.34 -8.89
N ASP A 104 -0.73 -8.90 -10.07
CA ASP A 104 -1.97 -9.40 -10.70
C ASP A 104 -1.90 -10.93 -10.88
N GLN A 105 -0.79 -11.45 -11.42
CA GLN A 105 -0.60 -12.89 -11.59
C GLN A 105 -0.58 -13.62 -10.24
N ARG A 106 0.08 -13.04 -9.22
CA ARG A 106 0.16 -13.65 -7.89
C ARG A 106 -1.20 -13.72 -7.21
N LEU A 107 -1.99 -12.65 -7.28
CA LEU A 107 -3.34 -12.61 -6.73
C LEU A 107 -4.24 -13.68 -7.35
N ILE A 108 -4.25 -13.79 -8.69
CA ILE A 108 -5.03 -14.83 -9.38
C ILE A 108 -4.66 -16.24 -8.88
N PHE A 109 -3.38 -16.49 -8.64
CA PHE A 109 -2.91 -17.76 -8.09
C PHE A 109 -3.39 -17.98 -6.65
N LEU A 110 -3.23 -16.97 -5.79
CA LEU A 110 -3.62 -17.03 -4.38
C LEU A 110 -5.12 -17.21 -4.20
N GLU A 111 -5.92 -16.47 -4.95
CA GLU A 111 -7.37 -16.63 -4.95
C GLU A 111 -7.74 -18.07 -5.31
N LYS A 112 -7.20 -18.63 -6.40
CA LYS A 112 -7.45 -20.03 -6.77
C LYS A 112 -7.05 -21.01 -5.67
N GLN A 113 -5.93 -20.77 -4.99
CA GLN A 113 -5.46 -21.62 -3.89
C GLN A 113 -6.45 -21.60 -2.72
N VAL A 114 -6.90 -20.41 -2.29
CA VAL A 114 -7.89 -20.25 -1.20
C VAL A 114 -9.21 -20.97 -1.53
N HIS A 115 -9.69 -20.87 -2.78
CA HIS A 115 -10.91 -21.56 -3.19
C HIS A 115 -10.76 -23.11 -3.15
N SER A 116 -9.55 -23.62 -3.39
CA SER A 116 -9.27 -25.06 -3.32
C SER A 116 -9.06 -25.58 -1.89
N THR A 117 -8.58 -24.74 -0.96
CA THR A 117 -8.40 -25.12 0.45
C THR A 117 -9.71 -25.07 1.24
N THR A 118 -10.64 -24.17 0.90
CA THR A 118 -11.97 -24.09 1.52
C THR A 118 -12.85 -25.31 1.20
N THR A 119 -12.61 -26.00 0.09
CA THR A 119 -13.30 -27.26 -0.25
C THR A 119 -12.62 -28.51 0.30
N ALA A 120 -11.45 -28.38 0.94
CA ALA A 120 -10.64 -29.48 1.44
C ALA A 120 -10.70 -29.68 2.96
N THR A 121 -11.78 -29.26 3.63
CA THR A 121 -12.13 -29.80 4.96
C THR A 121 -13.31 -30.78 4.88
N PRO A 122 -13.07 -32.06 4.55
CA PRO A 122 -13.80 -33.15 5.16
C PRO A 122 -13.07 -33.57 6.45
N PHE A 123 -13.75 -33.46 7.58
CA PHE A 123 -13.62 -34.37 8.73
C PHE A 123 -12.24 -34.55 9.42
N ALA A 124 -12.12 -34.05 10.66
CA ALA A 124 -11.44 -34.71 11.80
C ALA A 124 -11.86 -33.95 13.07
N THR A 125 -12.87 -34.44 13.80
CA THR A 125 -12.80 -35.20 15.07
C THR A 125 -12.41 -34.37 16.28
#